data_AF-A0A9E1WR27-F1
#
_entry.id   AF-A0A9E1WR27-F1
#
_cell.length_a   1.000
_cell.length_b   1.000
_cell.length_c   1.000
_cell.angle_alpha   90.00
_cell.angle_beta   90.00
_cell.angle_gamma   90.00
#
_symmetry.space_group_name_H-M   'P 1'
#
loop_
_entity.id
_entity.type
_entity.pdbx_description
1 polymer ?
#
loop_
_entity_poly.entity_id
_entity_poly.type
_entity_poly.pdbx_seq_one_letter_code
_entity_poly.pdbx_strand_id
1 'polypeptide(L)'
;KKDKKDDFYDRFRDRLMFPIHNTKGNVIGFGGRVLSSKDNPKYLNSPETPLFSKSKELYGLFHCRKHSRRIDYIIVVEGYMDVIALHQQGITNVVATLGTATTPAHLQVLSRSAETIIFCFDGDKAGRDAAWKALKTSLPVITSGLLIKFLLLPDGEDPDTLIKSESVKSFTKRIEESQTLSNFLFDHIKSEVPFNTIEGKTLFLEKSAALINLVTYPIYRQQLIEGVAQTIGQNVVQVERAIEQSIVDEMPSFNADDYGEIEPPYRPIQNNIVATRSSSMKSLMSRMISCVINYPTIVNDPESSSVIEERARNLPKSEVLVELIRYAQVESDLSKDGLLAPFTSKERVYSRLQELSVMEPFLSEYEAKEEFGYTLTAAEKYYERKSTKASILSAKTHNDEKLVMENIMKGKASPVSKK
;
A
#
# COMPACT_ATOMS: atom_id res chain seq x y z
N LYS A 1 4.80 -25.24 -31.80
CA LYS A 1 4.17 -26.45 -32.34
C LYS A 1 3.69 -27.27 -31.15
N LYS A 2 2.41 -27.65 -31.12
CA LYS A 2 1.88 -28.63 -30.17
C LYS A 2 2.06 -29.98 -30.83
N ASP A 3 3.01 -30.77 -30.35
CA ASP A 3 2.96 -32.21 -30.55
C ASP A 3 2.19 -32.86 -29.40
N LYS A 4 1.73 -34.09 -29.65
CA LYS A 4 0.62 -34.80 -29.00
C LYS A 4 0.78 -35.01 -27.48
N LYS A 5 -0.33 -35.40 -26.83
CA LYS A 5 -0.50 -35.78 -25.42
C LYS A 5 0.79 -36.32 -24.76
N ASP A 6 1.16 -35.70 -23.64
CA ASP A 6 2.22 -36.07 -22.68
C ASP A 6 3.70 -35.89 -23.07
N ASP A 7 4.03 -35.03 -24.04
CA ASP A 7 5.42 -34.72 -24.36
C ASP A 7 5.87 -33.33 -23.87
N PHE A 8 7.03 -33.27 -23.20
CA PHE A 8 7.65 -32.03 -22.72
C PHE A 8 8.43 -31.38 -23.88
N TYR A 9 8.38 -30.05 -23.96
CA TYR A 9 9.16 -29.31 -24.96
C TYR A 9 9.76 -28.05 -24.35
N ASP A 10 10.91 -27.65 -24.89
CA ASP A 10 11.59 -26.42 -24.47
C ASP A 10 10.72 -25.21 -24.72
N ARG A 11 10.41 -24.46 -23.66
CA ARG A 11 9.59 -23.24 -23.77
C ARG A 11 10.30 -22.16 -24.60
N PHE A 12 11.59 -21.97 -24.35
CA PHE A 12 12.42 -20.99 -25.03
C PHE A 12 13.21 -21.70 -26.13
N ARG A 13 13.00 -21.29 -27.38
CA ARG A 13 13.67 -21.83 -28.56
C ARG A 13 14.05 -20.68 -29.46
N ASP A 14 15.26 -20.69 -30.01
CA ASP A 14 15.77 -19.68 -30.94
C ASP A 14 15.60 -18.24 -30.43
N ARG A 15 15.92 -18.04 -29.15
CA ARG A 15 15.78 -16.76 -28.45
C ARG A 15 17.08 -16.34 -27.80
N LEU A 16 17.35 -15.04 -27.86
CA LEU A 16 18.32 -14.40 -26.97
C LEU A 16 17.75 -14.42 -25.55
N MET A 17 18.52 -14.96 -24.60
CA MET A 17 18.07 -15.24 -23.25
C MET A 17 18.54 -14.18 -22.25
N PHE A 18 17.61 -13.73 -21.40
CA PHE A 18 17.81 -12.73 -20.36
C PHE A 18 17.52 -13.36 -19.00
N PRO A 19 18.54 -13.76 -18.21
CA PRO A 19 18.31 -14.34 -16.89
C PRO A 19 17.73 -13.32 -15.92
N ILE A 20 16.70 -13.72 -15.17
CA ILE A 20 16.05 -12.92 -14.14
C ILE A 20 16.57 -13.37 -12.78
N HIS A 21 17.15 -12.44 -12.03
CA HIS A 21 17.77 -12.72 -10.74
C HIS A 21 16.85 -12.29 -9.59
N ASN A 22 16.82 -13.09 -8.52
CA ASN A 22 16.24 -12.67 -7.25
C ASN A 22 17.20 -11.73 -6.48
N THR A 23 16.80 -11.31 -5.29
CA THR A 23 17.60 -10.43 -4.41
C THR A 23 18.96 -10.99 -4.00
N LYS A 24 19.12 -12.32 -4.00
CA LYS A 24 20.38 -13.02 -3.68
C LYS A 24 21.26 -13.23 -4.92
N GLY A 25 20.78 -12.88 -6.11
CA GLY A 25 21.50 -13.10 -7.37
C GLY A 25 21.27 -14.48 -7.98
N ASN A 26 20.36 -15.28 -7.45
CA ASN A 26 20.03 -16.58 -8.05
C ASN A 26 19.10 -16.37 -9.25
N VAL A 27 19.32 -17.13 -10.32
CA VAL A 27 18.42 -17.14 -11.49
C VAL A 27 17.12 -17.84 -11.10
N ILE A 28 16.00 -17.12 -11.22
CA ILE A 28 14.65 -17.59 -10.87
C ILE A 28 13.72 -17.66 -12.08
N GLY A 29 14.10 -17.09 -13.20
CA GLY A 29 13.34 -17.11 -14.43
C GLY A 29 14.14 -16.56 -15.61
N PHE A 30 13.52 -16.53 -16.77
CA PHE A 30 14.12 -15.99 -17.98
C PHE A 30 13.13 -15.12 -18.76
N GLY A 31 13.65 -14.04 -19.34
CA GLY A 31 13.09 -13.40 -20.52
C GLY A 31 13.76 -13.95 -21.78
N GLY A 32 13.06 -13.95 -22.90
CA GLY A 32 13.57 -14.43 -24.18
C GLY A 32 13.07 -13.61 -25.36
N ARG A 33 13.98 -13.03 -26.15
CA ARG A 33 13.66 -12.27 -27.36
C ARG A 33 13.92 -13.12 -28.60
N VAL A 34 12.96 -13.18 -29.53
CA VAL A 34 13.14 -13.90 -30.80
C VAL A 34 14.28 -13.30 -31.62
N LEU A 35 15.04 -14.15 -32.30
CA LEU A 35 16.06 -13.71 -33.25
C LEU A 35 15.47 -13.39 -34.63
N SER A 36 14.39 -14.08 -35.01
CA SER A 36 13.67 -13.90 -36.27
C SER A 36 12.36 -13.13 -36.05
N SER A 37 12.06 -12.18 -36.93
CA SER A 37 10.81 -11.41 -36.91
C SER A 37 9.56 -12.24 -37.24
N LYS A 38 9.74 -13.45 -37.78
CA LYS A 38 8.64 -14.38 -38.09
C LYS A 38 8.14 -15.12 -36.84
N ASP A 39 8.95 -15.20 -35.79
CA ASP A 39 8.61 -15.91 -34.57
C ASP A 39 7.89 -15.00 -33.58
N ASN A 40 6.86 -15.56 -32.93
CA ASN A 40 6.02 -14.83 -31.98
C ASN A 40 5.88 -15.60 -30.65
N PRO A 41 5.70 -14.89 -29.52
CA PRO A 41 5.75 -13.43 -29.36
C PRO A 41 7.19 -12.88 -29.41
N LYS A 42 7.36 -11.59 -29.74
CA LYS A 42 8.66 -10.90 -29.81
C LYS A 42 9.48 -11.08 -28.53
N TYR A 43 8.82 -10.89 -27.37
CA TYR A 43 9.36 -11.18 -26.04
C TYR A 43 8.50 -12.23 -25.35
N LEU A 44 9.16 -13.19 -24.69
CA LEU A 44 8.53 -14.24 -23.90
C LEU A 44 9.16 -14.27 -22.52
N ASN A 45 8.34 -14.26 -21.47
CA ASN A 45 8.81 -14.46 -20.10
C ASN A 45 8.49 -15.88 -19.61
N SER A 46 9.26 -16.34 -18.63
CA SER A 46 8.88 -17.48 -17.79
C SER A 46 7.45 -17.26 -17.26
N PRO A 47 6.64 -18.34 -17.15
CA PRO A 47 5.36 -18.26 -16.46
C PRO A 47 5.57 -17.96 -14.96
N GLU A 48 4.51 -17.66 -14.23
CA GLU A 48 4.57 -17.64 -12.76
C GLU A 48 5.03 -19.03 -12.26
N THR A 49 5.91 -19.06 -11.26
CA THR A 49 6.39 -20.29 -10.61
C THR A 49 6.55 -20.04 -9.11
N PRO A 50 6.71 -21.09 -8.29
CA PRO A 50 7.02 -20.92 -6.86
C PRO A 50 8.29 -20.08 -6.59
N LEU A 51 9.20 -19.99 -7.56
CA LEU A 51 10.44 -19.22 -7.46
C LEU A 51 10.36 -17.82 -8.08
N PHE A 52 9.36 -17.56 -8.93
CA PHE A 52 9.30 -16.37 -9.76
C PHE A 52 7.89 -15.83 -9.86
N SER A 53 7.69 -14.61 -9.35
CA SER A 53 6.46 -13.85 -9.57
C SER A 53 6.73 -12.51 -10.22
N LYS A 54 6.14 -12.29 -11.41
CA LYS A 54 6.30 -11.04 -12.16
C LYS A 54 5.80 -9.84 -11.38
N SER A 55 4.80 -10.06 -10.53
CA SER A 55 4.19 -9.02 -9.68
C SER A 55 5.11 -8.52 -8.57
N LYS A 56 6.20 -9.23 -8.24
CA LYS A 56 7.10 -8.90 -7.13
C LYS A 56 8.52 -8.62 -7.60
N GLU A 57 8.96 -9.33 -8.63
CA GLU A 57 10.33 -9.24 -9.13
C GLU A 57 10.49 -8.08 -10.12
N LEU A 58 11.71 -7.53 -10.17
CA LEU A 58 12.10 -6.46 -11.08
C LEU A 58 13.43 -6.85 -11.73
N TYR A 59 13.46 -6.87 -13.05
CA TYR A 59 14.69 -7.12 -13.80
C TYR A 59 15.70 -6.00 -13.53
N GLY A 60 16.98 -6.33 -13.38
CA GLY A 60 18.05 -5.35 -13.12
C GLY A 60 18.24 -4.96 -11.66
N LEU A 61 17.28 -5.22 -10.76
CA LEU A 61 17.35 -4.75 -9.37
C LEU A 61 18.55 -5.33 -8.59
N PHE A 62 18.86 -6.61 -8.78
CA PHE A 62 20.05 -7.24 -8.21
C PHE A 62 21.33 -6.51 -8.67
N HIS A 63 21.44 -6.18 -9.95
CA HIS A 63 22.59 -5.49 -10.52
C HIS A 63 22.71 -4.06 -10.00
N CYS A 64 21.59 -3.34 -9.87
CA CYS A 64 21.55 -2.01 -9.25
C CYS A 64 22.15 -2.02 -7.84
N ARG A 65 21.68 -2.95 -6.99
CA ARG A 65 22.15 -3.10 -5.60
C ARG A 65 23.59 -3.57 -5.48
N LYS A 66 24.07 -4.35 -6.46
CA LYS A 66 25.47 -4.75 -6.54
C LYS A 66 26.37 -3.58 -6.93
N HIS A 67 25.90 -2.68 -7.78
CA HIS A 67 26.66 -1.52 -8.24
C HIS A 67 26.81 -0.47 -7.14
N SER A 68 25.74 -0.16 -6.40
CA SER A 68 25.81 0.78 -5.28
C SER A 68 25.02 0.29 -4.07
N ARG A 69 25.61 0.47 -2.87
CA ARG A 69 24.94 0.21 -1.58
C ARG A 69 23.93 1.30 -1.23
N ARG A 70 24.14 2.53 -1.72
CA ARG A 70 23.23 3.67 -1.55
C ARG A 70 22.81 4.15 -2.92
N ILE A 71 21.53 4.00 -3.23
CA ILE A 71 20.97 4.38 -4.52
C ILE A 71 20.04 5.56 -4.25
N ASP A 72 20.39 6.75 -4.75
CA ASP A 72 19.60 7.96 -4.48
C ASP A 72 18.25 7.90 -5.21
N TYR A 73 18.26 7.37 -6.44
CA TYR A 73 17.05 7.13 -7.22
C TYR A 73 17.14 5.85 -8.05
N ILE A 74 16.00 5.22 -8.32
CA ILE A 74 15.87 4.11 -9.27
C ILE A 74 14.93 4.51 -10.40
N ILE A 75 15.36 4.25 -11.64
CA ILE A 75 14.54 4.40 -12.84
C ILE A 75 13.81 3.08 -13.12
N VAL A 76 12.50 3.13 -13.30
CA VAL A 76 11.66 1.98 -13.68
C VAL A 76 11.25 2.14 -15.14
N VAL A 77 11.67 1.21 -16.00
CA VAL A 77 11.33 1.12 -17.43
C VAL A 77 10.47 -0.13 -17.70
N GLU A 78 10.00 -0.32 -18.93
CA GLU A 78 9.11 -1.44 -19.28
C GLU A 78 9.84 -2.72 -19.69
N GLY A 79 11.01 -2.60 -20.33
CA GLY A 79 11.71 -3.72 -20.96
C GLY A 79 13.12 -3.98 -20.45
N TYR A 80 13.57 -5.24 -20.57
CA TYR A 80 14.95 -5.61 -20.23
C TYR A 80 15.98 -4.97 -21.16
N MET A 81 15.60 -4.72 -22.42
CA MET A 81 16.46 -4.05 -23.39
C MET A 81 16.74 -2.62 -22.97
N ASP A 82 15.74 -1.91 -22.46
CA ASP A 82 15.88 -0.54 -21.94
C ASP A 82 16.87 -0.50 -20.78
N VAL A 83 16.76 -1.45 -19.84
CA VAL A 83 17.70 -1.60 -18.72
C VAL A 83 19.12 -1.84 -19.24
N ILE A 84 19.30 -2.74 -20.20
CA ILE A 84 20.62 -3.07 -20.76
C ILE A 84 21.20 -1.88 -21.53
N ALA A 85 20.38 -1.20 -22.33
CA ALA A 85 20.79 -0.06 -23.15
C ALA A 85 21.25 1.11 -22.26
N LEU A 86 20.47 1.46 -21.24
CA LEU A 86 20.82 2.50 -20.28
C LEU A 86 22.07 2.11 -19.47
N HIS A 87 22.15 0.85 -19.03
CA HIS A 87 23.31 0.35 -18.31
C HIS A 87 24.58 0.36 -19.18
N GLN A 88 24.48 0.05 -20.48
CA GLN A 88 25.60 0.14 -21.42
C GLN A 88 26.16 1.57 -21.52
N GLN A 89 25.31 2.57 -21.30
CA GLN A 89 25.66 3.99 -21.32
C GLN A 89 26.06 4.54 -19.94
N GLY A 90 26.19 3.66 -18.93
CA GLY A 90 26.63 4.00 -17.59
C GLY A 90 25.52 4.41 -16.63
N ILE A 91 24.25 4.35 -17.05
CA ILE A 91 23.10 4.58 -16.16
C ILE A 91 22.71 3.22 -15.55
N THR A 92 23.26 2.90 -14.38
CA THR A 92 23.21 1.56 -13.80
C THR A 92 22.10 1.34 -12.77
N ASN A 93 21.37 2.40 -12.41
CA ASN A 93 20.27 2.40 -11.44
C ASN A 93 18.89 2.28 -12.13
N VAL A 94 18.79 1.32 -13.05
CA VAL A 94 17.60 1.09 -13.88
C VAL A 94 17.08 -0.32 -13.67
N VAL A 95 15.76 -0.45 -13.54
CA VAL A 95 15.07 -1.73 -13.43
C VAL A 95 13.87 -1.79 -14.36
N ALA A 96 13.42 -3.00 -14.72
CA ALA A 96 12.23 -3.17 -15.54
C ALA A 96 11.19 -4.07 -14.89
N THR A 97 9.92 -3.77 -15.17
CA THR A 97 8.82 -4.72 -14.95
C THR A 97 8.92 -5.87 -15.96
N LEU A 98 8.27 -7.00 -15.64
CA LEU A 98 8.44 -8.25 -16.41
C LEU A 98 7.20 -8.54 -17.28
N GLY A 99 6.79 -7.57 -18.09
CA GLY A 99 5.57 -7.65 -18.91
C GLY A 99 4.29 -7.61 -18.07
N THR A 100 4.31 -6.78 -17.02
CA THR A 100 3.16 -6.48 -16.16
C THR A 100 3.18 -5.00 -15.82
N ALA A 101 2.01 -4.43 -15.54
CA ALA A 101 1.95 -3.13 -14.90
C ALA A 101 2.64 -3.17 -13.53
N THR A 102 3.17 -2.03 -13.11
CA THR A 102 3.72 -1.81 -11.76
C THR A 102 2.69 -2.20 -10.70
N THR A 103 3.14 -2.89 -9.66
CA THR A 103 2.29 -3.34 -8.54
C THR A 103 2.70 -2.65 -7.23
N PRO A 104 1.85 -2.69 -6.18
CA PRO A 104 2.26 -2.26 -4.85
C PRO A 104 3.48 -3.02 -4.30
N ALA A 105 3.61 -4.31 -4.64
CA ALA A 105 4.75 -5.12 -4.20
C ALA A 105 6.07 -4.65 -4.85
N HIS A 106 6.03 -4.23 -6.12
CA HIS A 106 7.20 -3.60 -6.76
C HIS A 106 7.61 -2.34 -6.01
N LEU A 107 6.64 -1.47 -5.68
CA LEU A 107 6.90 -0.22 -4.97
C LEU A 107 7.49 -0.45 -3.58
N GLN A 108 7.01 -1.45 -2.84
CA GLN A 108 7.58 -1.84 -1.54
C GLN A 108 9.02 -2.37 -1.64
N VAL A 109 9.37 -3.04 -2.74
CA VAL A 109 10.75 -3.50 -2.98
C VAL A 109 11.65 -2.33 -3.36
N LEU A 110 11.14 -1.40 -4.18
CA LEU A 110 11.86 -0.21 -4.63
C LEU A 110 12.11 0.79 -3.50
N SER A 111 11.12 1.06 -2.66
CA SER A 111 11.23 2.03 -1.54
C SER A 111 12.25 1.61 -0.48
N ARG A 112 12.54 0.30 -0.37
CA ARG A 112 13.64 -0.21 0.47
C ARG A 112 15.03 -0.04 -0.15
N SER A 113 15.10 0.31 -1.43
CA SER A 113 16.35 0.38 -2.19
C SER A 113 16.77 1.82 -2.49
N ALA A 114 15.81 2.72 -2.68
CA ALA A 114 16.04 4.13 -2.98
C ALA A 114 14.93 5.01 -2.40
N GLU A 115 15.30 6.26 -2.09
CA GLU A 115 14.37 7.29 -1.61
C GLU A 115 13.55 7.89 -2.76
N THR A 116 14.07 7.84 -3.99
CA THR A 116 13.36 8.34 -5.19
C THR A 116 13.11 7.22 -6.20
N ILE A 117 11.87 7.12 -6.68
CA ILE A 117 11.47 6.24 -7.79
C ILE A 117 11.08 7.13 -8.97
N ILE A 118 11.70 6.89 -10.12
CA ILE A 118 11.41 7.61 -11.36
C ILE A 118 10.83 6.60 -12.36
N PHE A 119 9.55 6.72 -12.68
CA PHE A 119 8.96 5.93 -13.74
C PHE A 119 9.28 6.56 -15.09
N CYS A 120 9.90 5.80 -15.98
CA CYS A 120 10.22 6.21 -17.34
C CYS A 120 9.35 5.42 -18.31
N PHE A 121 8.43 6.11 -18.98
CA PHE A 121 7.48 5.51 -19.92
C PHE A 121 7.68 6.08 -21.32
N ASP A 122 7.39 5.22 -22.30
CA ASP A 122 7.36 5.60 -23.71
C ASP A 122 6.42 6.78 -23.93
N GLY A 123 6.74 7.61 -24.92
CA GLY A 123 5.97 8.82 -25.18
C GLY A 123 4.57 8.57 -25.71
N ASP A 124 4.23 7.35 -26.14
CA ASP A 124 2.97 7.06 -26.80
C ASP A 124 1.75 7.02 -25.85
N LYS A 125 0.57 6.73 -26.42
CA LYS A 125 -0.67 6.62 -25.63
C LYS A 125 -0.60 5.49 -24.59
N ALA A 126 0.00 4.35 -24.93
CA ALA A 126 0.08 3.21 -24.03
C ALA A 126 1.02 3.53 -22.84
N GLY A 127 2.14 4.19 -23.08
CA GLY A 127 3.06 4.67 -22.05
C GLY A 127 2.40 5.68 -21.11
N ARG A 128 1.61 6.63 -21.64
CA ARG A 128 0.82 7.56 -20.81
C ARG A 128 -0.25 6.85 -19.96
N ASP A 129 -0.95 5.86 -20.52
CA ASP A 129 -1.93 5.05 -19.78
C ASP A 129 -1.25 4.23 -18.67
N ALA A 130 -0.06 3.69 -18.95
CA ALA A 130 0.78 2.98 -17.99
C ALA A 130 1.28 3.91 -16.87
N ALA A 131 1.70 5.14 -17.21
CA ALA A 131 2.08 6.16 -16.25
C ALA A 131 0.93 6.51 -15.29
N TRP A 132 -0.27 6.69 -15.82
CA TRP A 132 -1.45 6.95 -14.99
C TRP A 132 -1.79 5.78 -14.06
N LYS A 133 -1.65 4.54 -14.55
CA LYS A 133 -1.82 3.34 -13.72
C LYS A 133 -0.77 3.23 -12.63
N ALA A 134 0.49 3.56 -12.92
CA ALA A 134 1.57 3.57 -11.94
C ALA A 134 1.36 4.65 -10.87
N LEU A 135 0.89 5.84 -11.26
CA LEU A 135 0.49 6.89 -10.32
C LEU A 135 -0.59 6.40 -9.36
N LYS A 136 -1.70 5.85 -9.85
CA LYS A 136 -2.79 5.35 -8.99
C LYS A 136 -2.33 4.25 -8.05
N THR A 137 -1.45 3.38 -8.53
CA THR A 137 -0.84 2.30 -7.73
C THR A 137 0.09 2.85 -6.65
N SER A 138 0.69 4.02 -6.90
CA SER A 138 1.64 4.67 -6.00
C SER A 138 0.98 5.41 -4.85
N LEU A 139 -0.18 6.05 -5.06
CA LEU A 139 -0.84 6.88 -4.05
C LEU A 139 -0.99 6.21 -2.66
N PRO A 140 -1.43 4.93 -2.54
CA PRO A 140 -1.62 4.31 -1.23
C PRO A 140 -0.34 3.92 -0.51
N VAL A 141 0.78 3.83 -1.23
CA VAL A 141 2.07 3.36 -0.69
C VAL A 141 3.05 4.49 -0.43
N ILE A 142 2.68 5.75 -0.70
CA ILE A 142 3.50 6.90 -0.37
C ILE A 142 3.66 6.97 1.15
N THR A 143 4.90 7.09 1.60
CA THR A 143 5.27 7.23 3.00
C THR A 143 6.30 8.35 3.14
N SER A 144 6.65 8.68 4.39
CA SER A 144 7.70 9.65 4.68
C SER A 144 9.01 9.29 3.97
N GLY A 145 9.63 10.25 3.30
CA GLY A 145 10.93 10.10 2.63
C GLY A 145 10.89 9.47 1.24
N LEU A 146 9.75 8.94 0.79
CA LEU A 146 9.61 8.38 -0.56
C LEU A 146 9.17 9.45 -1.57
N LEU A 147 9.99 9.70 -2.59
CA LEU A 147 9.67 10.58 -3.71
C LEU A 147 9.35 9.75 -4.97
N ILE A 148 8.29 10.13 -5.67
CA ILE A 148 7.89 9.48 -6.92
C ILE A 148 7.84 10.53 -8.02
N LYS A 149 8.48 10.23 -9.15
CA LYS A 149 8.53 11.07 -10.34
C LYS A 149 8.19 10.29 -11.61
N PHE A 150 7.83 11.03 -12.65
CA PHE A 150 7.44 10.53 -13.96
C PHE A 150 8.27 11.22 -15.03
N LEU A 151 8.90 10.43 -15.88
CA LEU A 151 9.60 10.83 -17.08
C LEU A 151 8.85 10.23 -18.27
N LEU A 152 8.10 11.05 -18.99
CA LEU A 152 7.50 10.68 -20.26
C LEU A 152 8.47 11.02 -21.38
N LEU A 153 8.79 10.05 -22.22
CA LEU A 153 9.67 10.26 -23.38
C LEU A 153 8.93 10.99 -24.52
N PRO A 154 9.64 11.52 -25.53
CA PRO A 154 9.00 12.02 -26.75
C PRO A 154 8.17 10.94 -27.45
N ASP A 155 7.10 11.35 -28.16
CA ASP A 155 6.25 10.42 -28.91
C ASP A 155 7.09 9.57 -29.88
N GLY A 156 6.92 8.24 -29.81
CA GLY A 156 7.62 7.29 -30.68
C GLY A 156 9.02 6.86 -30.21
N GLU A 157 9.49 7.39 -29.08
CA GLU A 157 10.76 6.99 -28.46
C GLU A 157 10.53 6.08 -27.25
N ASP A 158 11.40 5.07 -27.11
CA ASP A 158 11.58 4.26 -25.92
C ASP A 158 12.98 4.56 -25.30
N PRO A 159 13.29 4.10 -24.08
CA PRO A 159 14.59 4.39 -23.48
C PRO A 159 15.78 3.83 -24.29
N ASP A 160 15.61 2.71 -25.00
CA ASP A 160 16.64 2.08 -25.84
C ASP A 160 16.94 2.92 -27.09
N THR A 161 15.92 3.41 -27.79
CA THR A 161 16.06 4.25 -28.98
C THR A 161 16.58 5.63 -28.62
N LEU A 162 16.05 6.23 -27.54
CA LEU A 162 16.40 7.59 -27.14
C LEU A 162 17.86 7.68 -26.67
N ILE A 163 18.32 6.77 -25.82
CA ILE A 163 19.71 6.82 -25.32
C ILE A 163 20.75 6.58 -26.42
N LYS A 164 20.35 6.00 -27.56
CA LYS A 164 21.21 5.84 -28.75
C LYS A 164 21.22 7.08 -29.64
N SER A 165 20.13 7.85 -29.63
CA SER A 165 19.97 9.04 -30.49
C SER A 165 20.45 10.33 -29.81
N GLU A 166 20.47 10.39 -28.47
CA GLU A 166 20.95 11.55 -27.71
C GLU A 166 22.16 11.23 -26.81
N SER A 167 22.86 12.27 -26.34
CA SER A 167 23.99 12.10 -25.42
C SER A 167 23.51 11.67 -24.03
N VAL A 168 24.33 10.90 -23.31
CA VAL A 168 24.07 10.52 -21.91
C VAL A 168 23.75 11.74 -21.05
N LYS A 169 24.45 12.85 -21.25
CA LYS A 169 24.21 14.12 -20.54
C LYS A 169 22.79 14.67 -20.79
N SER A 170 22.28 14.55 -22.02
CA SER A 170 20.92 14.95 -22.35
C SER A 170 19.89 14.08 -21.63
N PHE A 171 20.10 12.77 -21.63
CA PHE A 171 19.20 11.84 -20.94
C PHE A 171 19.23 12.04 -19.42
N THR A 172 20.40 12.24 -18.82
CA THR A 172 20.54 12.60 -17.39
C THR A 172 19.78 13.88 -17.06
N LYS A 173 19.86 14.90 -17.91
CA LYS A 173 19.09 16.13 -17.72
C LYS A 173 17.58 15.87 -17.70
N ARG A 174 17.06 15.00 -18.58
CA ARG A 174 15.65 14.59 -18.56
C ARG A 174 15.25 13.89 -17.27
N ILE A 175 16.13 13.04 -16.74
CA ILE A 175 15.92 12.37 -15.45
C ILE A 175 15.82 13.41 -14.32
N GLU A 176 16.70 14.40 -14.29
CA GLU A 176 16.68 15.49 -13.30
C GLU A 176 15.40 16.32 -13.39
N GLU A 177 14.96 16.60 -14.61
CA GLU A 177 13.75 17.38 -14.94
C GLU A 177 12.45 16.54 -14.86
N SER A 178 12.52 15.27 -14.45
CA SER A 178 11.34 14.41 -14.32
C SER A 178 10.26 15.02 -13.41
N GLN A 179 9.02 14.89 -13.85
CA GLN A 179 7.86 15.53 -13.23
C GLN A 179 7.53 14.86 -11.90
N THR A 180 7.25 15.65 -10.85
CA THR A 180 6.81 15.09 -9.57
C THR A 180 5.43 14.45 -9.69
N LEU A 181 5.13 13.48 -8.80
CA LEU A 181 3.82 12.83 -8.75
C LEU A 181 2.66 13.82 -8.66
N SER A 182 2.77 14.86 -7.83
CA SER A 182 1.72 15.88 -7.67
C SER A 182 1.47 16.66 -8.97
N ASN A 183 2.54 17.11 -9.64
CA ASN A 183 2.41 17.85 -10.89
C ASN A 183 1.83 16.97 -11.99
N PHE A 184 2.31 15.73 -12.11
CA PHE A 184 1.77 14.77 -13.08
C PHE A 184 0.28 14.48 -12.82
N LEU A 185 -0.12 14.34 -11.54
CA LEU A 185 -1.51 14.16 -11.14
C LEU A 185 -2.40 15.33 -11.60
N PHE A 186 -2.00 16.55 -11.24
CA PHE A 186 -2.80 17.75 -11.53
C PHE A 186 -2.85 18.05 -13.02
N ASP A 187 -1.73 17.97 -13.73
CA ASP A 187 -1.68 18.24 -15.17
C ASP A 187 -2.54 17.24 -15.95
N HIS A 188 -2.53 15.96 -15.56
CA HIS A 188 -3.37 14.94 -16.16
C HIS A 188 -4.86 15.26 -15.97
N ILE A 189 -5.33 15.46 -14.74
CA ILE A 189 -6.75 15.76 -14.47
C ILE A 189 -7.18 17.04 -15.16
N LYS A 190 -6.33 18.07 -15.15
CA LYS A 190 -6.59 19.35 -15.79
C LYS A 190 -6.80 19.21 -17.30
N SER A 191 -6.07 18.29 -17.94
CA SER A 191 -6.23 17.99 -19.37
C SER A 191 -7.54 17.27 -19.72
N GLU A 192 -8.18 16.60 -18.76
CA GLU A 192 -9.42 15.85 -18.96
C GLU A 192 -10.70 16.69 -18.78
N VAL A 193 -10.59 17.95 -18.34
CA VAL A 193 -11.74 18.79 -17.96
C VAL A 193 -11.65 20.16 -18.62
N PRO A 194 -12.77 20.86 -18.85
CA PRO A 194 -12.77 22.24 -19.32
C PRO A 194 -12.36 23.20 -18.18
N PHE A 195 -11.11 23.10 -17.72
CA PHE A 195 -10.63 23.67 -16.45
C PHE A 195 -10.88 25.16 -16.25
N ASN A 196 -11.06 25.93 -17.33
CA ASN A 196 -11.31 27.36 -17.26
C ASN A 196 -12.77 27.73 -16.95
N THR A 197 -13.69 26.76 -16.81
CA THR A 197 -15.07 26.99 -16.40
C THR A 197 -15.31 26.61 -14.95
N ILE A 198 -16.43 27.06 -14.38
CA ILE A 198 -16.84 26.66 -13.02
C ILE A 198 -17.04 25.15 -12.97
N GLU A 199 -17.73 24.58 -13.96
CA GLU A 199 -17.99 23.14 -14.09
C GLU A 199 -16.68 22.35 -14.21
N GLY A 200 -15.72 22.83 -15.00
CA GLY A 200 -14.42 22.18 -15.14
C GLY A 200 -13.59 22.20 -13.86
N LYS A 201 -13.63 23.29 -13.08
CA LYS A 201 -12.98 23.35 -11.76
C LYS A 201 -13.67 22.42 -10.74
N THR A 202 -15.00 22.30 -10.79
CA THR A 202 -15.75 21.34 -9.98
C THR A 202 -15.33 19.91 -10.31
N LEU A 203 -15.31 19.54 -11.59
CA LEU A 203 -14.87 18.21 -12.04
C LEU A 203 -13.40 17.94 -11.69
N PHE A 204 -12.53 18.94 -11.78
CA PHE A 204 -11.13 18.84 -11.35
C PHE A 204 -11.04 18.49 -9.86
N LEU A 205 -11.81 19.21 -9.02
CA LEU A 205 -11.84 18.98 -7.58
C LEU A 205 -12.35 17.57 -7.26
N GLU A 206 -13.46 17.13 -7.86
CA GLU A 206 -14.02 15.79 -7.65
C GLU A 206 -13.05 14.67 -8.04
N LYS A 207 -12.47 14.75 -9.24
CA LYS A 207 -11.47 13.78 -9.71
C LYS A 207 -10.23 13.76 -8.81
N SER A 208 -9.77 14.93 -8.38
CA SER A 208 -8.62 15.05 -7.46
C SER A 208 -8.95 14.47 -6.08
N ALA A 209 -10.14 14.74 -5.56
CA ALA A 209 -10.62 14.23 -4.27
C ALA A 209 -10.59 12.70 -4.23
N ALA A 210 -11.12 12.05 -5.27
CA ALA A 210 -11.14 10.59 -5.40
C ALA A 210 -9.72 9.98 -5.30
N LEU A 211 -8.72 10.63 -5.92
CA LEU A 211 -7.32 10.16 -5.87
C LEU A 211 -6.63 10.51 -4.54
N ILE A 212 -6.85 11.71 -4.02
CA ILE A 212 -6.29 12.16 -2.73
C ILE A 212 -6.78 11.25 -1.60
N ASN A 213 -8.00 10.74 -1.68
CA ASN A 213 -8.55 9.79 -0.71
C ASN A 213 -7.90 8.40 -0.75
N LEU A 214 -7.15 8.06 -1.80
CA LEU A 214 -6.31 6.86 -1.83
C LEU A 214 -5.01 7.01 -1.03
N VAL A 215 -4.61 8.25 -0.71
CA VAL A 215 -3.35 8.53 -0.02
C VAL A 215 -3.50 8.25 1.47
N THR A 216 -2.70 7.31 1.96
CA THR A 216 -2.72 6.88 3.37
C THR A 216 -1.85 7.77 4.27
N TYR A 217 -0.83 8.42 3.71
CA TYR A 217 0.09 9.29 4.46
C TYR A 217 -0.51 10.69 4.68
N PRO A 218 -0.90 11.07 5.92
CA PRO A 218 -1.71 12.26 6.17
C PRO A 218 -1.02 13.58 5.79
N ILE A 219 0.29 13.68 6.01
CA ILE A 219 1.06 14.89 5.70
C ILE A 219 1.06 15.13 4.19
N TYR A 220 1.34 14.10 3.39
CA TYR A 220 1.32 14.22 1.93
C TYR A 220 -0.10 14.45 1.40
N ARG A 221 -1.11 13.80 1.99
CA ARG A 221 -2.52 14.07 1.68
C ARG A 221 -2.86 15.55 1.86
N GLN A 222 -2.45 16.15 2.98
CA GLN A 222 -2.68 17.57 3.24
C GLN A 222 -2.00 18.47 2.20
N GLN A 223 -0.75 18.18 1.85
CA GLN A 223 -0.02 18.93 0.82
C GLN A 223 -0.69 18.84 -0.56
N LEU A 224 -1.29 17.69 -0.91
CA LEU A 224 -2.08 17.58 -2.12
C LEU A 224 -3.36 18.42 -2.09
N ILE A 225 -4.06 18.49 -0.95
CA ILE A 225 -5.24 19.35 -0.77
C ILE A 225 -4.87 20.83 -0.96
N GLU A 226 -3.76 21.26 -0.36
CA GLU A 226 -3.22 22.61 -0.55
C GLU A 226 -2.88 22.87 -2.03
N GLY A 227 -2.25 21.90 -2.70
CA GLY A 227 -1.96 21.97 -4.14
C GLY A 227 -3.22 22.09 -5.01
N VAL A 228 -4.28 21.34 -4.70
CA VAL A 228 -5.58 21.46 -5.38
C VAL A 228 -6.15 22.86 -5.18
N ALA A 229 -6.18 23.36 -3.94
CA ALA A 229 -6.70 24.68 -3.61
C ALA A 229 -5.96 25.79 -4.35
N GLN A 230 -4.63 25.73 -4.41
CA GLN A 230 -3.81 26.64 -5.18
C GLN A 230 -4.11 26.57 -6.68
N THR A 231 -4.27 25.36 -7.23
CA THR A 231 -4.53 25.14 -8.65
C THR A 231 -5.86 25.76 -9.08
N ILE A 232 -6.92 25.58 -8.30
CA ILE A 232 -8.27 26.13 -8.62
C ILE A 232 -8.47 27.58 -8.18
N GLY A 233 -7.57 28.11 -7.32
CA GLY A 233 -7.61 29.46 -6.78
C GLY A 233 -8.64 29.64 -5.67
N GLN A 234 -8.80 28.64 -4.79
CA GLN A 234 -9.77 28.64 -3.68
C GLN A 234 -9.08 28.53 -2.32
N ASN A 235 -9.84 28.79 -1.25
CA ASN A 235 -9.34 28.64 0.11
C ASN A 235 -9.18 27.16 0.49
N VAL A 236 -8.05 26.80 1.10
CA VAL A 236 -7.72 25.42 1.49
C VAL A 236 -8.79 24.78 2.37
N VAL A 237 -9.37 25.52 3.33
CA VAL A 237 -10.38 25.01 4.26
C VAL A 237 -11.69 24.66 3.53
N GLN A 238 -12.03 25.40 2.47
CA GLN A 238 -13.22 25.11 1.65
C GLN A 238 -13.00 23.85 0.81
N VAL A 239 -11.81 23.70 0.24
CA VAL A 239 -11.42 22.52 -0.55
C VAL A 239 -11.36 21.28 0.32
N GLU A 240 -10.76 21.37 1.50
CA GLU A 240 -10.70 20.28 2.47
C GLU A 240 -12.11 19.79 2.84
N ARG A 241 -13.03 20.71 3.16
CA ARG A 241 -14.44 20.36 3.43
C ARG A 241 -15.14 19.70 2.25
N ALA A 242 -14.90 20.17 1.03
CA ALA A 242 -15.49 19.57 -0.16
C ALA A 242 -14.99 18.13 -0.39
N ILE A 243 -13.70 17.87 -0.17
CA ILE A 243 -13.09 16.54 -0.25
C ILE A 243 -13.61 15.62 0.87
N GLU A 244 -13.86 16.16 2.07
CA GLU A 244 -14.48 15.39 3.16
C GLU A 244 -15.93 15.04 2.88
N GLN A 245 -16.69 15.94 2.25
CA GLN A 245 -18.09 15.71 1.87
C GLN A 245 -18.22 14.65 0.76
N SER A 246 -17.30 14.62 -0.20
CA SER A 246 -17.33 13.61 -1.28
C SER A 246 -17.16 12.17 -0.76
N ILE A 247 -16.56 11.98 0.42
CA ILE A 247 -16.46 10.66 1.07
C ILE A 247 -17.84 10.15 1.53
N VAL A 248 -18.77 11.05 1.83
CA VAL A 248 -20.08 10.72 2.39
C VAL A 248 -21.09 10.37 1.29
N ASP A 249 -20.98 10.98 0.11
CA ASP A 249 -21.93 10.80 -1.01
C ASP A 249 -21.64 9.58 -1.91
N GLU A 250 -20.44 9.00 -1.87
CA GLU A 250 -20.06 7.82 -2.69
C GLU A 250 -20.49 6.45 -2.11
N MET A 251 -21.33 6.37 -1.07
CA MET A 251 -21.86 5.07 -0.59
C MET A 251 -23.18 4.69 -1.30
N PRO A 252 -23.20 3.71 -2.23
CA PRO A 252 -24.44 3.26 -2.85
C PRO A 252 -25.16 2.25 -1.94
N SER A 253 -26.49 2.34 -1.86
CA SER A 253 -27.34 1.29 -1.30
C SER A 253 -27.30 0.06 -2.22
N PHE A 254 -26.75 -1.05 -1.74
CA PHE A 254 -26.69 -2.30 -2.50
C PHE A 254 -28.04 -3.03 -2.49
N ASN A 255 -28.68 -3.12 -3.66
CA ASN A 255 -29.65 -4.18 -3.98
C ASN A 255 -28.87 -5.37 -4.56
N ALA A 256 -28.96 -6.50 -3.88
CA ALA A 256 -28.57 -7.79 -4.43
C ALA A 256 -29.66 -8.22 -5.42
N ASP A 257 -29.26 -8.64 -6.63
CA ASP A 257 -29.96 -9.52 -7.57
C ASP A 257 -29.65 -9.12 -9.02
N ASP A 258 -28.40 -9.28 -9.46
CA ASP A 258 -28.10 -9.64 -10.85
C ASP A 258 -26.64 -10.12 -10.99
N TYR A 259 -26.40 -11.01 -11.95
CA TYR A 259 -25.16 -11.73 -12.32
C TYR A 259 -24.89 -13.08 -11.65
N GLY A 260 -25.14 -14.12 -12.46
CA GLY A 260 -24.85 -15.52 -12.20
C GLY A 260 -23.39 -15.96 -12.39
N GLU A 261 -23.24 -17.26 -12.25
CA GLU A 261 -22.02 -18.05 -12.04
C GLU A 261 -20.92 -17.86 -13.11
N ILE A 262 -19.77 -17.33 -12.69
CA ILE A 262 -18.45 -17.57 -13.28
C ILE A 262 -17.45 -17.71 -12.13
N GLU A 263 -16.88 -18.91 -11.94
CA GLU A 263 -15.74 -19.11 -11.04
C GLU A 263 -14.44 -18.54 -11.66
N PRO A 264 -13.70 -17.66 -10.94
CA PRO A 264 -12.40 -17.19 -11.39
C PRO A 264 -11.25 -18.08 -10.86
N PRO A 265 -10.21 -18.37 -11.67
CA PRO A 265 -9.00 -19.01 -11.19
C PRO A 265 -8.15 -18.00 -10.42
N TYR A 266 -7.63 -18.43 -9.27
CA TYR A 266 -6.49 -17.87 -8.52
C TYR A 266 -6.44 -16.35 -8.37
N ARG A 267 -6.99 -15.85 -7.25
CA ARG A 267 -6.85 -14.46 -6.78
C ARG A 267 -5.50 -14.26 -6.08
N PRO A 268 -4.66 -13.29 -6.50
CA PRO A 268 -3.66 -12.73 -5.62
C PRO A 268 -4.39 -11.96 -4.50
N ILE A 269 -4.02 -12.22 -3.24
CA ILE A 269 -4.65 -11.58 -2.08
C ILE A 269 -4.39 -10.07 -2.14
N GLN A 270 -5.37 -9.35 -2.69
CA GLN A 270 -5.50 -7.91 -2.58
C GLN A 270 -5.75 -7.58 -1.11
N ASN A 271 -5.01 -6.59 -0.62
CA ASN A 271 -5.30 -5.82 0.60
C ASN A 271 -6.58 -4.96 0.43
N ASN A 272 -7.67 -5.57 -0.05
CA ASN A 272 -9.02 -5.10 0.11
C ASN A 272 -9.77 -6.08 1.03
N ILE A 273 -9.35 -6.11 2.29
CA ILE A 273 -10.34 -6.11 3.36
C ILE A 273 -10.60 -4.63 3.70
N VAL A 274 -11.26 -3.94 2.77
CA VAL A 274 -12.55 -3.35 3.13
C VAL A 274 -13.61 -4.41 2.80
N ALA A 275 -13.55 -5.63 3.38
CA ALA A 275 -14.72 -6.06 4.13
C ALA A 275 -14.98 -4.86 5.00
N THR A 276 -16.11 -4.16 4.78
CA THR A 276 -16.66 -3.14 5.68
C THR A 276 -16.05 -3.35 7.05
N ARG A 277 -14.90 -2.69 7.32
CA ARG A 277 -14.04 -3.13 8.43
C ARG A 277 -14.87 -2.67 9.59
N SER A 278 -15.58 -3.61 10.19
CA SER A 278 -16.50 -3.26 11.24
C SER A 278 -15.63 -2.56 12.26
N SER A 279 -15.72 -1.25 12.37
CA SER A 279 -15.04 -0.50 13.42
C SER A 279 -15.70 -0.80 14.77
N SER A 280 -16.63 -1.77 14.80
CA SER A 280 -17.21 -2.28 16.01
C SER A 280 -16.11 -2.80 16.90
N MET A 281 -16.30 -2.53 18.18
CA MET A 281 -15.46 -3.06 19.24
C MET A 281 -15.22 -4.57 19.10
N LYS A 282 -16.20 -5.35 18.63
CA LYS A 282 -16.06 -6.81 18.45
C LYS A 282 -14.98 -7.20 17.44
N SER A 283 -14.84 -6.45 16.35
CA SER A 283 -13.82 -6.73 15.32
C SER A 283 -12.43 -6.29 15.78
N LEU A 284 -12.32 -5.13 16.43
CA LEU A 284 -11.08 -4.65 17.02
C LEU A 284 -10.57 -5.61 18.11
N MET A 285 -11.48 -6.09 18.98
CA MET A 285 -11.18 -7.10 19.98
C MET A 285 -10.71 -8.41 19.35
N SER A 286 -11.38 -8.88 18.29
CA SER A 286 -10.97 -10.12 17.60
C SER A 286 -9.56 -10.03 17.01
N ARG A 287 -9.18 -8.86 16.46
CA ARG A 287 -7.84 -8.60 15.93
C ARG A 287 -6.78 -8.56 17.02
N MET A 288 -7.03 -7.85 18.12
CA MET A 288 -6.10 -7.82 19.26
C MET A 288 -5.90 -9.22 19.84
N ILE A 289 -6.98 -9.99 20.03
CA ILE A 289 -6.93 -11.37 20.52
C ILE A 289 -6.13 -12.26 19.55
N SER A 290 -6.36 -12.14 18.24
CA SER A 290 -5.62 -12.91 17.24
C SER A 290 -4.12 -12.57 17.23
N CYS A 291 -3.75 -11.30 17.40
CA CYS A 291 -2.34 -10.90 17.50
C CYS A 291 -1.66 -11.53 18.74
N VAL A 292 -2.32 -11.48 19.90
CA VAL A 292 -1.76 -12.07 21.14
C VAL A 292 -1.64 -13.59 21.04
N ILE A 293 -2.60 -14.28 20.43
CA ILE A 293 -2.55 -15.74 20.27
C ILE A 293 -1.42 -16.17 19.32
N ASN A 294 -1.22 -15.42 18.24
CA ASN A 294 -0.24 -15.77 17.21
C ASN A 294 1.18 -15.27 17.52
N TYR A 295 1.30 -14.20 18.31
CA TYR A 295 2.56 -13.55 18.65
C TYR A 295 2.58 -13.14 20.13
N PRO A 296 2.66 -14.09 21.09
CA PRO A 296 2.57 -13.77 22.53
C PRO A 296 3.64 -12.79 23.02
N THR A 297 4.81 -12.78 22.36
CA THR A 297 5.95 -11.91 22.68
C THR A 297 5.65 -10.42 22.51
N ILE A 298 4.65 -10.03 21.69
CA ILE A 298 4.32 -8.60 21.46
C ILE A 298 3.79 -7.91 22.71
N VAL A 299 3.29 -8.68 23.69
CA VAL A 299 2.77 -8.17 24.97
C VAL A 299 3.64 -8.54 26.17
N ASN A 300 4.78 -9.19 25.95
CA ASN A 300 5.72 -9.65 26.98
C ASN A 300 7.04 -8.85 26.96
N ASP A 301 6.97 -7.56 26.69
CA ASP A 301 8.11 -6.65 26.65
C ASP A 301 8.27 -5.94 28.02
N PRO A 302 9.37 -6.14 28.77
CA PRO A 302 9.54 -5.63 30.13
C PRO A 302 9.30 -4.12 30.30
N GLU A 303 9.52 -3.33 29.25
CA GLU A 303 9.32 -1.88 29.28
C GLU A 303 7.86 -1.46 29.02
N SER A 304 7.06 -2.29 28.36
CA SER A 304 5.71 -1.93 27.90
C SER A 304 4.58 -2.86 28.38
N SER A 305 4.89 -4.00 28.98
CA SER A 305 3.94 -5.01 29.47
C SER A 305 2.89 -4.44 30.43
N SER A 306 3.29 -3.62 31.40
CA SER A 306 2.37 -2.98 32.36
C SER A 306 1.42 -2.01 31.68
N VAL A 307 1.92 -1.22 30.72
CA VAL A 307 1.15 -0.22 29.97
C VAL A 307 0.13 -0.91 29.05
N ILE A 308 0.52 -1.99 28.38
CA ILE A 308 -0.36 -2.75 27.48
C ILE A 308 -1.53 -3.37 28.27
N GLU A 309 -1.24 -4.01 29.41
CA GLU A 309 -2.29 -4.62 30.25
C GLU A 309 -3.26 -3.55 30.79
N GLU A 310 -2.76 -2.42 31.28
CA GLU A 310 -3.58 -1.33 31.79
C GLU A 310 -4.50 -0.75 30.72
N ARG A 311 -3.96 -0.50 29.51
CA ARG A 311 -4.76 0.00 28.38
C ARG A 311 -5.83 -0.99 27.94
N ALA A 312 -5.51 -2.28 27.84
CA ALA A 312 -6.49 -3.31 27.47
C ALA A 312 -7.61 -3.45 28.52
N ARG A 313 -7.29 -3.28 29.81
CA ARG A 313 -8.27 -3.32 30.91
C ARG A 313 -9.30 -2.21 30.85
N ASN A 314 -8.94 -1.05 30.30
CA ASN A 314 -9.84 0.09 30.18
C ASN A 314 -10.85 -0.04 29.01
N LEU A 315 -10.74 -1.10 28.20
CA LEU A 315 -11.69 -1.38 27.13
C LEU A 315 -12.93 -2.14 27.64
N PRO A 316 -14.12 -1.91 27.05
CA PRO A 316 -15.32 -2.62 27.44
C PRO A 316 -15.29 -4.10 26.99
N LYS A 317 -15.66 -5.02 27.89
CA LYS A 317 -15.73 -6.47 27.63
C LYS A 317 -14.40 -7.07 27.16
N SER A 318 -13.29 -6.64 27.77
CA SER A 318 -11.94 -7.05 27.42
C SER A 318 -11.39 -8.19 28.28
N GLU A 319 -12.22 -8.86 29.09
CA GLU A 319 -11.79 -9.84 30.09
C GLU A 319 -10.95 -10.96 29.47
N VAL A 320 -11.38 -11.49 28.32
CA VAL A 320 -10.66 -12.54 27.58
C VAL A 320 -9.31 -12.05 27.04
N LEU A 321 -9.24 -10.81 26.54
CA LEU A 321 -8.00 -10.23 26.02
C LEU A 321 -7.00 -9.99 27.15
N VAL A 322 -7.45 -9.42 28.27
CA VAL A 322 -6.61 -9.18 29.45
C VAL A 322 -6.10 -10.49 30.04
N GLU A 323 -6.95 -11.51 30.09
CA GLU A 323 -6.57 -12.86 30.56
C GLU A 323 -5.49 -13.47 29.65
N LEU A 324 -5.64 -13.40 28.32
CA LEU A 324 -4.61 -13.82 27.36
C LEU A 324 -3.29 -13.06 27.51
N ILE A 325 -3.34 -11.73 27.69
CA ILE A 325 -2.15 -10.89 27.89
C ILE A 325 -1.39 -11.34 29.14
N ARG A 326 -2.10 -11.57 30.26
CA ARG A 326 -1.46 -12.03 31.50
C ARG A 326 -0.81 -13.39 31.34
N TYR A 327 -1.48 -14.34 30.70
CA TYR A 327 -0.88 -15.66 30.46
C TYR A 327 0.37 -15.55 29.58
N ALA A 328 0.34 -14.73 28.52
CA ALA A 328 1.50 -14.46 27.67
C ALA A 328 2.66 -13.76 28.40
N GLN A 329 2.38 -13.01 29.46
CA GLN A 329 3.39 -12.33 30.29
C GLN A 329 3.98 -13.22 31.40
N VAL A 330 3.26 -14.25 31.84
CA VAL A 330 3.69 -15.15 32.93
C VAL A 330 4.65 -16.23 32.45
N GLU A 331 4.44 -16.80 31.26
CA GLU A 331 5.38 -17.78 30.69
C GLU A 331 5.87 -17.34 29.31
N SER A 332 7.18 -17.14 29.19
CA SER A 332 7.82 -16.56 27.99
C SER A 332 7.84 -17.48 26.76
N ASP A 333 7.63 -18.79 26.95
CA ASP A 333 7.75 -19.82 25.91
C ASP A 333 6.44 -20.61 25.69
N LEU A 334 5.28 -20.00 25.95
CA LEU A 334 3.97 -20.63 25.78
C LEU A 334 3.69 -20.98 24.31
N SER A 335 3.40 -22.26 24.06
CA SER A 335 2.82 -22.69 22.79
C SER A 335 1.40 -22.16 22.64
N LYS A 336 0.89 -22.08 21.39
CA LYS A 336 -0.51 -21.67 21.13
C LYS A 336 -1.51 -22.48 21.95
N ASP A 337 -1.30 -23.80 22.06
CA ASP A 337 -2.17 -24.68 22.83
C ASP A 337 -2.09 -24.42 24.34
N GLY A 338 -0.89 -24.10 24.85
CA GLY A 338 -0.71 -23.71 26.24
C GLY A 338 -1.44 -22.41 26.58
N LEU A 339 -1.44 -21.44 25.66
CA LEU A 339 -2.12 -20.15 25.86
C LEU A 339 -3.66 -20.31 25.86
N LEU A 340 -4.18 -21.31 25.16
CA LEU A 340 -5.62 -21.59 25.09
C LEU A 340 -6.12 -22.55 26.18
N ALA A 341 -5.22 -23.31 26.82
CA ALA A 341 -5.55 -24.31 27.84
C ALA A 341 -6.46 -23.78 28.98
N PRO A 342 -6.26 -22.55 29.52
CA PRO A 342 -7.12 -21.99 30.58
C PRO A 342 -8.59 -21.81 30.17
N PHE A 343 -8.86 -21.73 28.87
CA PHE A 343 -10.20 -21.45 28.33
C PHE A 343 -10.99 -22.71 27.98
N THR A 344 -10.40 -23.90 28.06
CA THR A 344 -11.01 -25.19 27.66
C THR A 344 -12.34 -25.49 28.35
N SER A 345 -12.52 -25.04 29.59
CA SER A 345 -13.78 -25.18 30.35
C SER A 345 -14.92 -24.27 29.85
N LYS A 346 -14.63 -23.25 29.04
CA LYS A 346 -15.57 -22.28 28.47
C LYS A 346 -15.77 -22.56 26.98
N GLU A 347 -16.55 -23.59 26.65
CA GLU A 347 -16.73 -24.13 25.28
C GLU A 347 -16.90 -23.07 24.18
N ARG A 348 -17.79 -22.08 24.37
CA ARG A 348 -18.02 -21.01 23.39
C ARG A 348 -16.83 -20.06 23.21
N VAL A 349 -16.11 -19.76 24.30
CA VAL A 349 -14.94 -18.89 24.25
C VAL A 349 -13.79 -19.64 23.61
N TYR A 350 -13.54 -20.87 24.06
CA TYR A 350 -12.49 -21.74 23.52
C TYR A 350 -12.64 -21.96 22.02
N SER A 351 -13.83 -22.35 21.55
CA SER A 351 -14.10 -22.53 20.12
C SER A 351 -13.81 -21.26 19.31
N ARG A 352 -14.21 -20.08 19.82
CA ARG A 352 -13.91 -18.81 19.16
C ARG A 352 -12.42 -18.46 19.16
N LEU A 353 -11.68 -18.79 20.22
CA LEU A 353 -10.24 -18.56 20.27
C LEU A 353 -9.48 -19.50 19.33
N GLN A 354 -9.94 -20.74 19.16
CA GLN A 354 -9.42 -21.67 18.15
C GLN A 354 -9.66 -21.16 16.73
N GLU A 355 -10.82 -20.57 16.44
CA GLU A 355 -11.04 -19.93 15.14
C GLU A 355 -10.06 -18.76 14.90
N LEU A 356 -9.80 -17.95 15.93
CA LEU A 356 -8.91 -16.78 15.85
C LEU A 356 -7.41 -17.13 15.85
N SER A 357 -7.04 -18.34 16.27
CA SER A 357 -5.66 -18.83 16.25
C SER A 357 -5.20 -19.32 14.87
N VAL A 358 -6.17 -19.59 13.98
CA VAL A 358 -5.97 -20.08 12.59
C VAL A 358 -6.13 -18.95 11.55
N MET A 359 -6.72 -17.82 11.93
CA MET A 359 -6.92 -16.69 11.03
C MET A 359 -5.58 -15.99 10.68
N GLU A 360 -5.22 -16.04 9.40
CA GLU A 360 -4.03 -15.41 8.80
C GLU A 360 -3.98 -13.88 9.06
N PRO A 361 -2.79 -13.35 9.40
CA PRO A 361 -1.72 -13.16 8.41
C PRO A 361 -0.35 -13.71 8.83
N PHE A 362 0.51 -14.00 7.84
CA PHE A 362 1.95 -14.14 8.04
C PHE A 362 2.58 -12.77 8.33
N LEU A 363 2.29 -12.19 9.49
CA LEU A 363 2.98 -11.01 9.99
C LEU A 363 4.36 -11.43 10.51
N SER A 364 5.36 -10.60 10.28
CA SER A 364 6.53 -10.58 11.17
C SER A 364 6.11 -10.14 12.57
N GLU A 365 6.90 -10.50 13.57
CA GLU A 365 6.65 -10.09 14.96
C GLU A 365 6.57 -8.56 15.11
N TYR A 366 7.36 -7.83 14.32
CA TYR A 366 7.29 -6.37 14.25
C TYR A 366 5.95 -5.86 13.70
N GLU A 367 5.48 -6.42 12.57
CA GLU A 367 4.19 -6.06 11.98
C GLU A 367 3.01 -6.42 12.89
N ALA A 368 3.11 -7.52 13.64
CA ALA A 368 2.13 -7.91 14.66
C ALA A 368 2.10 -6.92 15.84
N LYS A 369 3.27 -6.44 16.29
CA LYS A 369 3.38 -5.42 17.34
C LYS A 369 2.73 -4.10 16.88
N GLU A 370 3.00 -3.67 15.66
CA GLU A 370 2.39 -2.47 15.07
C GLU A 370 0.86 -2.62 14.95
N GLU A 371 0.39 -3.71 14.35
CA GLU A 371 -1.04 -4.01 14.16
C GLU A 371 -1.81 -4.03 15.50
N PHE A 372 -1.24 -4.67 16.53
CA PHE A 372 -1.82 -4.68 17.87
C PHE A 372 -1.90 -3.26 18.45
N GLY A 373 -0.81 -2.48 18.38
CA GLY A 373 -0.76 -1.11 18.89
C GLY A 373 -1.75 -0.17 18.20
N TYR A 374 -1.87 -0.25 16.88
CA TYR A 374 -2.86 0.50 16.11
C TYR A 374 -4.29 0.10 16.47
N THR A 375 -4.55 -1.20 16.61
CA THR A 375 -5.89 -1.73 16.92
C THR A 375 -6.32 -1.35 18.34
N LEU A 376 -5.42 -1.40 19.32
CA LEU A 376 -5.66 -0.94 20.69
C LEU A 376 -6.02 0.54 20.73
N THR A 377 -5.23 1.38 20.04
CA THR A 377 -5.49 2.83 19.96
C THR A 377 -6.82 3.14 19.25
N ALA A 378 -7.19 2.35 18.25
CA ALA A 378 -8.49 2.48 17.57
C ALA A 378 -9.66 2.09 18.49
N ALA A 379 -9.50 1.05 19.32
CA ALA A 379 -10.50 0.60 20.28
C ALA A 379 -10.75 1.64 21.37
N GLU A 380 -9.70 2.27 21.90
CA GLU A 380 -9.79 3.36 22.87
C GLU A 380 -10.57 4.54 22.28
N LYS A 381 -10.17 5.03 21.09
CA LYS A 381 -10.89 6.12 20.40
C LYS A 381 -12.35 5.79 20.11
N TYR A 382 -12.64 4.53 19.74
CA TYR A 382 -14.01 4.08 19.49
C TYR A 382 -14.83 4.09 20.79
N TYR A 383 -14.26 3.64 21.90
CA TYR A 383 -14.91 3.65 23.20
C TYR A 383 -15.14 5.08 23.72
N GLU A 384 -14.12 5.94 23.67
CA GLU A 384 -14.22 7.35 24.07
C GLU A 384 -15.33 8.06 23.30
N ARG A 385 -15.34 7.99 21.96
CA ARG A 385 -16.38 8.62 21.14
C ARG A 385 -17.79 8.15 21.51
N LYS A 386 -17.97 6.86 21.78
CA LYS A 386 -19.27 6.30 22.15
C LYS A 386 -19.68 6.67 23.56
N SER A 387 -18.74 6.71 24.50
CA SER A 387 -18.94 7.17 25.88
C SER A 387 -19.32 8.66 25.90
N THR A 388 -18.55 9.52 25.21
CA THR A 388 -18.83 10.95 25.09
C THR A 388 -20.20 11.21 24.45
N LYS A 389 -20.53 10.49 23.36
CA LYS A 389 -21.84 10.62 22.71
C LYS A 389 -22.98 10.19 23.64
N ALA A 390 -22.80 9.11 24.42
CA ALA A 390 -23.77 8.65 25.41
C ALA A 390 -23.94 9.64 26.58
N SER A 391 -22.85 10.24 27.07
CA SER A 391 -22.89 11.27 28.12
C SER A 391 -23.64 12.52 27.66
N ILE A 392 -23.41 13.00 26.44
CA ILE A 392 -24.14 14.13 25.85
C ILE A 392 -25.63 13.81 25.70
N LEU A 393 -25.97 12.62 25.19
CA LEU A 393 -27.37 12.19 25.02
C LEU A 393 -28.12 11.94 26.34
N SER A 394 -27.40 11.76 27.45
CA SER A 394 -27.99 11.54 28.78
C SER A 394 -28.19 12.82 29.61
N ALA A 395 -27.69 13.96 29.14
CA ALA A 395 -27.84 15.25 29.79
C ALA A 395 -29.29 15.73 29.67
N LYS A 396 -29.95 15.97 30.80
CA LYS A 396 -31.38 16.33 30.85
C LYS A 396 -31.63 17.83 30.74
N THR A 397 -30.60 18.65 30.93
CA THR A 397 -30.69 20.11 30.84
C THR A 397 -29.53 20.70 30.05
N HIS A 398 -29.73 21.88 29.48
CA HIS A 398 -28.70 22.56 28.68
C HIS A 398 -27.46 22.97 29.51
N ASN A 399 -27.62 23.14 30.83
CA ASN A 399 -26.49 23.34 31.75
C ASN A 399 -25.68 22.06 31.95
N ASP A 400 -26.31 20.88 31.96
CA ASP A 400 -25.61 19.60 32.08
C ASP A 400 -24.78 19.30 30.82
N GLU A 401 -25.32 19.61 29.63
CA GLU A 401 -24.58 19.51 28.36
C GLU A 401 -23.34 20.43 28.34
N LYS A 402 -23.49 21.65 28.86
CA LYS A 402 -22.41 22.63 28.95
C LYS A 402 -21.32 22.19 29.93
N LEU A 403 -21.70 21.57 31.06
CA LEU A 403 -20.78 21.01 32.04
C LEU A 403 -20.01 19.80 31.48
N VAL A 404 -20.67 18.93 30.71
CA VAL A 404 -20.04 17.80 30.01
C VAL A 404 -19.04 18.32 28.97
N MET A 405 -19.39 19.34 28.18
CA MET A 405 -18.50 19.99 27.21
C MET A 405 -17.29 20.68 27.89
N GLU A 406 -17.50 21.38 29.00
CA GLU A 406 -16.41 22.03 29.74
C GLU A 406 -15.43 21.02 30.36
N ASN A 407 -15.92 19.90 30.88
CA ASN A 407 -15.07 18.83 31.42
C ASN A 407 -14.26 18.13 30.31
N ILE A 408 -14.81 17.99 29.10
CA ILE A 408 -14.10 17.48 27.92
C ILE A 408 -13.00 18.46 27.46
N MET A 409 -13.26 19.78 27.51
CA MET A 409 -12.24 20.77 27.18
C MET A 409 -11.14 20.88 28.24
N LYS A 410 -11.49 20.75 29.53
CA LYS A 410 -10.51 20.74 30.64
C LYS A 410 -9.66 19.46 30.66
N GLY A 411 -10.20 18.31 30.25
CA GLY A 411 -9.43 17.06 30.10
C GLY A 411 -8.38 17.08 28.97
N LYS A 412 -8.48 18.02 28.01
CA LYS A 412 -7.47 18.27 26.97
C LYS A 412 -6.38 19.26 27.40
N ALA A 413 -6.57 19.98 28.50
CA ALA A 413 -5.53 20.79 29.12
C ALA A 413 -4.88 19.98 30.24
N SER A 414 -3.78 19.28 29.92
CA SER A 414 -2.92 18.71 30.97
C SER A 414 -2.55 19.80 31.98
N PRO A 415 -2.54 19.51 33.30
CA PRO A 415 -2.10 20.49 34.27
C PRO A 415 -0.61 20.71 34.11
N VAL A 416 -0.25 21.87 33.56
CA VAL A 416 1.08 22.46 33.68
C VAL A 416 1.37 22.61 35.17
N SER A 417 2.41 21.91 35.60
CA SER A 417 3.20 22.06 36.83
C SER A 417 2.61 22.93 37.95
N LYS A 418 2.30 22.33 39.10
CA LYS A 418 2.53 22.98 40.39
C LYS A 418 3.00 21.98 41.45
N LYS A 419 4.25 22.23 41.86
CA LYS A 419 5.03 21.69 42.99
C LYS A 419 5.68 20.33 42.82
#